data_AF-A0A957CDX1-F1
#
_entry.id   AF-A0A957CDX1-F1
#
_cell.length_a   1.000
_cell.length_b   1.000
_cell.length_c   1.000
_cell.angle_alpha   90.00
_cell.angle_beta   90.00
_cell.angle_gamma   90.00
#
_symmetry.space_group_name_H-M   'P 1'
#
loop_
_entity.id
_entity.type
_entity.pdbx_description
1 polymer ?
#
loop_
_entity_poly.entity_id
_entity_poly.type
_entity_poly.pdbx_seq_one_letter_code
_entity_poly.pdbx_strand_id
1 'polypeptide(L)'
;AVMLILFGVTAVSVSGAALPGDALYRVKRTVETVRLNQADDPETAVALMNEFKQRRIDEVQALLRTDRSELVTFEGEVQAIQPEQWIVAAIAVGVDGNTNKDEQLQMGHLAQVTGRTGNGTLLAVSITMVKGDVAEPEQEPTPEPSPVPPTATATQTPSPEPTDEPTATQTLTATPTSTATATPTATSTATATPTATATATATPPPPPPPPPPDNNNGNDNGNSNDDDDDDDDDDGDSGNRNDNKNDNRDDSDNNNDD
;
A
#
# COMPACT_ATOMS: atom_id res chain seq x y z
N ALA A 1 36.09 21.70 -4.22
CA ALA A 1 34.87 22.32 -3.65
C ALA A 1 33.75 21.29 -3.75
N VAL A 2 33.34 20.70 -2.62
CA VAL A 2 32.20 19.79 -2.57
C VAL A 2 31.00 20.66 -2.22
N MET A 3 30.10 20.85 -3.19
CA MET A 3 28.92 21.69 -3.03
C MET A 3 27.90 20.92 -2.19
N LEU A 4 28.02 21.08 -0.87
CA LEU A 4 27.06 20.66 0.14
C LEU A 4 25.83 21.55 -0.03
N ILE A 5 24.87 21.13 -0.85
CA ILE A 5 23.56 21.76 -0.90
C ILE A 5 22.89 21.42 0.44
N LEU A 6 23.01 22.37 1.37
CA LEU A 6 22.10 22.53 2.50
C LEU A 6 20.68 22.67 1.93
N PHE A 7 19.99 21.55 1.76
CA PHE A 7 18.56 21.55 1.53
C PHE A 7 17.89 22.08 2.80
N GLY A 8 17.58 23.37 2.79
CA GLY A 8 16.79 24.03 3.81
C GLY A 8 15.48 23.28 4.05
N VAL A 9 15.02 23.35 5.29
CA VAL A 9 13.91 22.58 5.90
C VAL A 9 12.53 22.89 5.28
N THR A 10 12.45 23.49 4.08
CA THR A 10 11.20 23.98 3.48
C THR A 10 10.82 23.34 2.13
N ALA A 11 11.56 22.33 1.64
CA ALA A 11 11.25 21.66 0.37
C ALA A 11 11.23 20.11 0.44
N VAL A 12 10.79 19.53 1.57
CA VAL A 12 10.69 18.06 1.74
C VAL A 12 9.23 17.56 1.77
N SER A 13 8.22 18.42 1.67
CA SER A 13 6.82 18.05 1.93
C SER A 13 6.06 17.42 0.75
N VAL A 14 6.52 17.53 -0.50
CA VAL A 14 5.75 17.01 -1.65
C VAL A 14 6.02 15.53 -1.92
N SER A 15 7.26 15.06 -1.77
CA SER A 15 7.57 13.64 -1.98
C SER A 15 6.97 12.75 -0.91
N GLY A 16 6.62 13.28 0.27
CA GLY A 16 6.02 12.52 1.37
C GLY A 16 4.69 11.85 1.00
N ALA A 17 3.91 12.45 0.10
CA ALA A 17 2.63 11.91 -0.37
C ALA A 17 2.74 11.02 -1.62
N ALA A 18 3.90 10.97 -2.28
CA ALA A 18 4.06 10.22 -3.53
C ALA A 18 3.80 8.72 -3.32
N LEU A 19 2.95 8.14 -4.16
CA LEU A 19 2.65 6.70 -4.18
C LEU A 19 3.55 5.98 -5.20
N PRO A 20 3.70 4.64 -5.10
CA PRO A 20 4.35 3.87 -6.14
C PRO A 20 3.77 4.22 -7.53
N GLY A 21 4.65 4.33 -8.53
CA GLY A 21 4.31 4.83 -9.87
C GLY A 21 4.46 6.34 -10.06
N ASP A 22 4.41 7.14 -8.99
CA ASP A 22 4.58 8.60 -9.09
C ASP A 22 6.04 9.00 -9.36
N ALA A 23 6.26 10.11 -10.09
CA ALA A 23 7.60 10.56 -10.46
C ALA A 23 8.52 10.81 -9.24
N LEU A 24 7.96 11.36 -8.15
CA LEU A 24 8.68 11.67 -6.91
C LEU A 24 8.85 10.47 -5.97
N TYR A 25 8.25 9.31 -6.29
CA TYR A 25 8.37 8.12 -5.47
C TYR A 25 9.81 7.60 -5.41
N ARG A 26 10.53 7.66 -6.53
CA ARG A 26 11.97 7.32 -6.57
C ARG A 26 12.78 8.19 -5.62
N VAL A 27 12.46 9.48 -5.56
CA VAL A 27 13.10 10.42 -4.63
C VAL A 27 12.76 10.06 -3.19
N LYS A 28 11.51 9.71 -2.88
CA LYS A 28 11.12 9.22 -1.55
C LYS A 28 11.98 8.02 -1.12
N ARG A 29 12.13 7.02 -1.99
CA ARG A 29 12.96 5.83 -1.73
C ARG A 29 14.42 6.20 -1.45
N THR A 30 15.00 7.14 -2.19
CA THR A 30 16.36 7.62 -1.93
C THR A 30 16.49 8.32 -0.58
N VAL A 31 15.53 9.18 -0.21
CA VAL A 31 15.52 9.86 1.10
C VAL A 31 15.43 8.85 2.23
N GLU A 32 14.61 7.81 2.09
CA GLU A 32 14.51 6.70 3.06
C GLU A 32 15.85 5.98 3.22
N THR A 33 16.51 5.59 2.12
CA THR A 33 17.84 4.96 2.17
C THR A 33 18.88 5.84 2.86
N VAL A 34 18.89 7.13 2.56
CA VAL A 34 19.83 8.08 3.17
C VAL A 34 19.59 8.23 4.68
N ARG A 35 18.34 8.21 5.13
CA ARG A 35 18.03 8.22 6.58
C ARG A 35 18.48 6.94 7.27
N LEU A 36 18.28 5.79 6.63
CA LEU A 36 18.69 4.51 7.18
C LEU A 36 20.23 4.40 7.29
N ASN A 37 20.96 4.90 6.30
CA ASN A 37 22.44 4.94 6.30
C ASN A 37 23.02 5.96 7.31
N GLN A 38 22.20 6.89 7.82
CA GLN A 38 22.60 7.84 8.86
C GLN A 38 22.24 7.37 10.26
N ALA A 39 21.52 6.25 10.41
CA ALA A 39 21.26 5.67 11.72
C ALA A 39 22.57 5.02 12.22
N ASP A 40 23.27 5.72 13.11
CA ASP A 40 24.54 5.26 13.67
C ASP A 40 24.36 4.13 14.70
N ASP A 41 23.17 4.00 15.29
CA ASP A 41 22.83 2.98 16.27
C ASP A 41 21.81 1.95 15.72
N PRO A 42 21.93 0.66 16.14
CA PRO A 42 21.04 -0.39 15.66
C PRO A 42 19.57 -0.19 16.03
N GLU A 43 19.27 0.45 17.16
CA GLU A 43 17.90 0.64 17.63
C GLU A 43 17.14 1.63 16.73
N THR A 44 17.76 2.76 16.41
CA THR A 44 17.24 3.75 15.46
C THR A 44 17.10 3.15 14.06
N ALA A 45 18.06 2.32 13.62
CA ALA A 45 17.97 1.64 12.33
C ALA A 45 16.73 0.73 12.27
N VAL A 46 16.50 -0.07 13.31
CA VAL A 46 15.30 -0.94 13.42
C VAL A 46 14.01 -0.12 13.46
N ALA A 47 13.98 0.98 14.21
CA ALA A 47 12.83 1.86 14.28
C ALA A 47 12.48 2.47 12.91
N LEU A 48 13.49 2.96 12.17
CA LEU A 48 13.32 3.49 10.81
C LEU A 48 12.89 2.41 9.82
N MET A 49 13.44 1.20 9.93
CA MET A 49 13.01 0.07 9.12
C MET A 49 11.52 -0.22 9.32
N ASN A 50 11.06 -0.29 10.57
CA ASN A 50 9.66 -0.52 10.89
C ASN A 50 8.75 0.62 10.40
N GLU A 51 9.20 1.88 10.53
CA GLU A 51 8.50 3.04 9.99
C GLU A 51 8.33 2.93 8.46
N PHE A 52 9.39 2.57 7.74
CA PHE A 52 9.33 2.45 6.28
C PHE A 52 8.51 1.26 5.82
N LYS A 53 8.56 0.12 6.54
CA LYS A 53 7.68 -1.03 6.29
C LYS A 53 6.21 -0.63 6.45
N GLN A 54 5.85 0.01 7.55
CA GLN A 54 4.50 0.50 7.79
C GLN A 54 4.06 1.49 6.70
N ARG A 55 4.94 2.41 6.31
CA ARG A 55 4.64 3.34 5.21
C ARG A 55 4.37 2.62 3.89
N ARG A 56 5.13 1.56 3.56
CA ARG A 56 4.86 0.77 2.34
C ARG A 56 3.46 0.15 2.39
N ILE A 57 3.04 -0.37 3.54
CA ILE A 57 1.69 -0.91 3.74
C ILE A 57 0.64 0.19 3.49
N ASP A 58 0.80 1.37 4.10
CA ASP A 58 -0.15 2.47 3.95
C ASP A 58 -0.28 2.94 2.49
N GLU A 59 0.84 3.00 1.77
CA GLU A 59 0.87 3.35 0.35
C GLU A 59 0.20 2.30 -0.54
N VAL A 60 0.41 1.00 -0.27
CA VAL A 60 -0.29 -0.07 -0.98
C VAL A 60 -1.79 0.03 -0.74
N GLN A 61 -2.22 0.24 0.51
CA GLN A 61 -3.64 0.43 0.80
C GLN A 61 -4.21 1.67 0.09
N ALA A 62 -3.44 2.75 -0.04
CA ALA A 62 -3.88 3.94 -0.78
C ALA A 62 -4.05 3.65 -2.29
N LEU A 63 -3.15 2.87 -2.89
CA LEU A 63 -3.30 2.40 -4.27
C LEU A 63 -4.55 1.54 -4.45
N LEU A 64 -4.82 0.62 -3.52
CA LEU A 64 -6.00 -0.24 -3.56
C LEU A 64 -7.31 0.56 -3.41
N ARG A 65 -7.35 1.57 -2.54
CA ARG A 65 -8.52 2.45 -2.38
C ARG A 65 -8.79 3.32 -3.61
N THR A 66 -7.76 3.65 -4.37
CA THR A 66 -7.85 4.48 -5.59
C THR A 66 -7.88 3.65 -6.87
N ASP A 67 -7.94 2.32 -6.74
CA ASP A 67 -7.91 1.35 -7.83
C ASP A 67 -6.77 1.54 -8.84
N ARG A 68 -5.63 2.05 -8.37
CA ARG A 68 -4.44 2.26 -9.18
C ARG A 68 -3.70 0.94 -9.36
N SER A 69 -3.28 0.66 -10.59
CA SER A 69 -2.57 -0.59 -10.91
C SER A 69 -1.07 -0.38 -11.07
N GLU A 70 -0.34 -0.73 -10.02
CA GLU A 70 1.11 -0.52 -9.91
C GLU A 70 1.79 -1.78 -9.37
N LEU A 71 3.05 -1.99 -9.76
CA LEU A 71 3.88 -3.05 -9.18
C LEU A 71 4.46 -2.55 -7.86
N VAL A 72 4.24 -3.31 -6.79
CA VAL A 72 4.62 -2.93 -5.43
C VAL A 72 5.32 -4.07 -4.71
N THR A 73 6.15 -3.70 -3.73
CA THR A 73 6.74 -4.62 -2.76
C THR A 73 6.54 -4.05 -1.36
N PHE A 74 6.07 -4.87 -0.43
CA PHE A 74 5.94 -4.51 0.98
C PHE A 74 6.23 -5.71 1.88
N GLU A 75 6.48 -5.46 3.15
CA GLU A 75 6.65 -6.49 4.17
C GLU A 75 5.55 -6.37 5.21
N GLY A 76 5.01 -7.50 5.65
CA GLY A 76 3.94 -7.53 6.65
C GLY A 76 3.73 -8.92 7.23
N GLU A 77 3.11 -8.97 8.40
CA GLU A 77 2.76 -10.23 9.06
C GLU A 77 1.61 -10.91 8.31
N VAL A 78 1.73 -12.23 8.10
CA VAL A 78 0.67 -13.06 7.53
C VAL A 78 -0.41 -13.31 8.58
N GLN A 79 -1.60 -12.74 8.38
CA GLN A 79 -2.73 -12.81 9.31
C GLN A 79 -3.74 -13.89 8.94
N ALA A 80 -3.83 -14.24 7.66
CA ALA A 80 -4.66 -15.35 7.19
C ALA A 80 -4.10 -15.96 5.91
N ILE A 81 -4.23 -17.28 5.77
CA ILE A 81 -3.84 -18.04 4.59
C ILE A 81 -5.07 -18.79 4.09
N GLN A 82 -5.50 -18.52 2.86
CA GLN A 82 -6.54 -19.26 2.15
C GLN A 82 -6.02 -19.62 0.75
N PRO A 83 -6.64 -20.60 0.04
CA PRO A 83 -6.11 -21.11 -1.22
C PRO A 83 -5.87 -20.03 -2.30
N GLU A 84 -6.79 -19.07 -2.43
CA GLU A 84 -6.75 -18.04 -3.47
C GLU A 84 -6.52 -16.62 -2.90
N GLN A 85 -6.52 -16.48 -1.57
CA GLN A 85 -6.41 -15.18 -0.94
C GLN A 85 -5.71 -15.26 0.43
N TRP A 86 -4.68 -14.45 0.61
CA TRP A 86 -3.98 -14.27 1.88
C TRP A 86 -4.31 -12.89 2.44
N ILE A 87 -4.22 -12.74 3.76
CA ILE A 87 -4.25 -11.43 4.41
C ILE A 87 -2.87 -11.17 5.00
N VAL A 88 -2.19 -10.12 4.52
CA VAL A 88 -0.86 -9.73 4.98
C VAL A 88 -0.91 -8.27 5.40
N ALA A 89 -0.66 -7.98 6.69
CA ALA A 89 -0.80 -6.64 7.26
C ALA A 89 -2.14 -5.94 6.88
N ALA A 90 -3.26 -6.66 7.01
CA ALA A 90 -4.61 -6.24 6.61
C ALA A 90 -4.81 -5.94 5.11
N ILE A 91 -3.85 -6.26 4.23
CA ILE A 91 -3.99 -6.17 2.77
C ILE A 91 -4.48 -7.53 2.25
N ALA A 92 -5.54 -7.51 1.44
CA ALA A 92 -6.00 -8.68 0.70
C ALA A 92 -5.06 -8.96 -0.49
N VAL A 93 -4.37 -10.09 -0.41
CA VAL A 93 -3.40 -10.55 -1.40
C VAL A 93 -3.99 -11.74 -2.15
N GLY A 94 -4.37 -11.55 -3.40
CA GLY A 94 -4.79 -12.63 -4.30
C GLY A 94 -3.60 -13.53 -4.64
N VAL A 95 -3.82 -14.83 -4.60
CA VAL A 95 -2.83 -15.87 -4.89
C VAL A 95 -3.40 -16.77 -5.97
N ASP A 96 -2.63 -17.01 -7.03
CA ASP A 96 -3.03 -17.89 -8.13
C ASP A 96 -1.94 -18.93 -8.44
N GLY A 97 -2.15 -19.72 -9.49
CA GLY A 97 -1.19 -20.75 -9.91
C GLY A 97 0.17 -20.22 -10.39
N ASN A 98 0.28 -18.90 -10.61
CA ASN A 98 1.51 -18.24 -11.06
C ASN A 98 2.26 -17.53 -9.92
N THR A 99 1.64 -17.39 -8.74
CA THR A 99 2.28 -16.81 -7.56
C THR A 99 3.40 -17.72 -7.05
N ASN A 100 4.63 -17.18 -7.01
CA ASN A 100 5.76 -17.86 -6.37
C ASN A 100 5.70 -17.66 -4.84
N LYS A 101 5.26 -18.69 -4.11
CA LYS A 101 5.10 -18.64 -2.66
C LYS A 101 6.06 -19.59 -1.95
N ASP A 102 6.58 -19.15 -0.82
CA ASP A 102 7.29 -20.01 0.12
C ASP A 102 6.29 -20.88 0.89
N GLU A 103 6.35 -22.20 0.68
CA GLU A 103 5.46 -23.17 1.32
C GLU A 103 5.68 -23.30 2.84
N GLN A 104 6.78 -22.75 3.38
CA GLN A 104 7.06 -22.71 4.82
C GLN A 104 6.40 -21.51 5.52
N LEU A 105 5.79 -20.58 4.77
CA LEU A 105 5.07 -19.47 5.37
C LEU A 105 3.83 -19.96 6.14
N GLN A 106 3.66 -19.43 7.35
CA GLN A 106 2.55 -19.73 8.24
C GLN A 106 1.98 -18.41 8.75
N MET A 107 0.77 -18.45 9.30
CA MET A 107 0.20 -17.30 9.99
C MET A 107 1.14 -16.87 11.14
N GLY A 108 1.34 -15.57 11.31
CA GLY A 108 2.28 -14.97 12.26
C GLY A 108 3.69 -14.73 11.70
N HIS A 109 4.06 -15.32 10.55
CA HIS A 109 5.35 -15.04 9.93
C HIS A 109 5.36 -13.67 9.24
N LEU A 110 6.52 -13.01 9.27
CA LEU A 110 6.77 -11.82 8.46
C LEU A 110 7.07 -12.24 7.02
N ALA A 111 6.25 -11.77 6.08
CA ALA A 111 6.40 -12.06 4.66
C ALA A 111 6.75 -10.79 3.87
N GLN A 112 7.59 -10.94 2.84
CA GLN A 112 7.77 -9.96 1.79
C GLN A 112 6.87 -10.35 0.62
N VAL A 113 6.00 -9.43 0.23
CA VAL A 113 5.05 -9.62 -0.86
C VAL A 113 5.45 -8.69 -1.99
N THR A 114 5.62 -9.24 -3.19
CA THR A 114 5.70 -8.47 -4.44
C THR A 114 4.48 -8.81 -5.28
N GLY A 115 3.80 -7.81 -5.80
CA GLY A 115 2.57 -8.01 -6.56
C GLY A 115 2.10 -6.76 -7.27
N ARG A 116 1.04 -6.92 -8.08
CA ARG A 116 0.43 -5.81 -8.80
C ARG A 116 -0.91 -5.46 -8.15
N THR A 117 -1.10 -4.20 -7.80
CA THR A 117 -2.40 -3.70 -7.34
C THR A 117 -3.37 -3.58 -8.53
N GLY A 118 -4.67 -3.64 -8.26
CA GLY A 118 -5.73 -3.39 -9.24
C GLY A 118 -7.03 -4.11 -8.89
N ASN A 119 -8.15 -3.58 -9.36
CA ASN A 119 -9.51 -4.02 -9.00
C ASN A 119 -9.70 -4.14 -7.47
N GLY A 120 -9.15 -3.19 -6.71
CA GLY A 120 -9.18 -3.18 -5.25
C GLY A 120 -8.42 -4.31 -4.52
N THR A 121 -7.68 -5.16 -5.26
CA THR A 121 -6.90 -6.29 -4.69
C THR A 121 -5.44 -6.21 -5.12
N LEU A 122 -4.55 -6.87 -4.39
CA LEU A 122 -3.15 -7.06 -4.80
C LEU A 122 -2.96 -8.50 -5.31
N LEU A 123 -2.69 -8.70 -6.58
CA LEU A 123 -2.34 -10.03 -7.12
C LEU A 123 -0.85 -10.28 -6.91
N ALA A 124 -0.50 -11.32 -6.15
CA ALA A 124 0.87 -11.63 -5.81
C ALA A 124 1.65 -12.25 -6.97
N VAL A 125 2.83 -11.68 -7.23
CA VAL A 125 3.87 -12.28 -8.06
C VAL A 125 4.75 -13.19 -7.19
N SER A 126 5.13 -12.72 -6.00
CA SER A 126 5.87 -13.54 -5.03
C SER A 126 5.52 -13.24 -3.58
N ILE A 127 5.59 -14.27 -2.74
CA ILE A 127 5.41 -14.19 -1.28
C ILE A 127 6.52 -15.01 -0.63
N THR A 128 7.47 -14.36 0.04
CA THR A 128 8.64 -15.02 0.65
C THR A 128 8.76 -14.70 2.13
N MET A 129 9.27 -15.64 2.93
CA MET A 129 9.52 -15.39 4.34
C MET A 129 10.71 -14.43 4.51
N VAL A 130 10.51 -13.37 5.29
CA VAL A 130 11.61 -12.50 5.73
C VAL A 130 12.20 -13.14 6.98
N LYS A 131 13.37 -13.77 6.84
CA LYS A 131 14.17 -14.14 8.01
C LYS A 131 14.66 -12.83 8.64
N GLY A 132 14.14 -12.50 9.80
CA GLY A 132 14.72 -11.42 10.58
C GLY A 132 16.11 -11.86 11.03
N ASP A 133 17.13 -11.08 10.73
CA ASP A 133 18.37 -11.05 11.53
C ASP A 133 18.06 -10.37 12.88
N VAL A 134 17.00 -10.81 13.56
CA VAL A 134 16.97 -10.65 15.00
C VAL A 134 17.99 -11.68 15.44
N ALA A 135 19.10 -11.23 16.03
CA ALA A 135 19.95 -12.12 16.80
C ALA A 135 19.00 -13.00 17.59
N GLU A 136 18.93 -14.27 17.21
CA GLU A 136 18.38 -15.29 18.07
C GLU A 136 18.98 -14.96 19.43
N PRO A 137 18.18 -14.68 20.48
CA PRO A 137 18.77 -14.47 21.79
C PRO A 137 19.69 -15.67 21.94
N GLU A 138 21.01 -15.42 22.02
CA GLU A 138 21.97 -16.50 22.26
C GLU A 138 21.37 -17.21 23.45
N GLN A 139 20.78 -18.39 23.22
CA GLN A 139 20.23 -19.17 24.30
C GLN A 139 21.47 -19.38 25.14
N GLU A 140 21.52 -18.78 26.33
CA GLU A 140 22.51 -19.15 27.33
C GLU A 140 22.53 -20.68 27.28
N PRO A 141 23.71 -21.29 27.04
CA PRO A 141 23.78 -22.71 26.79
C PRO A 141 23.00 -23.42 27.88
N THR A 142 21.98 -24.17 27.48
CA THR A 142 21.23 -25.01 28.41
C THR A 142 22.27 -25.81 29.19
N PRO A 143 22.31 -25.72 30.55
CA PRO A 143 23.32 -26.41 31.32
C PRO A 143 23.28 -27.89 30.95
N GLU A 144 24.41 -28.41 30.49
CA GLU A 144 24.59 -29.82 30.15
C GLU A 144 24.08 -30.68 31.33
N PRO A 145 23.20 -31.66 31.09
CA PRO A 145 22.69 -32.49 32.16
C PRO A 145 23.88 -33.23 32.79
N SER A 146 24.12 -32.96 34.08
CA SER A 146 25.12 -33.70 34.87
C SER A 146 24.86 -35.20 34.73
N PRO A 147 25.91 -36.02 34.51
CA PRO A 147 25.75 -37.45 34.36
C PRO A 147 25.13 -38.03 35.62
N VAL A 148 23.95 -38.63 35.45
CA VAL A 148 23.27 -39.39 36.50
C VAL A 148 24.19 -40.58 36.85
N PRO A 149 24.54 -40.82 38.12
CA PRO A 149 25.38 -41.95 38.51
C PRO A 149 24.73 -43.29 38.11
N PRO A 150 25.52 -44.32 37.75
CA PRO A 150 24.97 -45.58 37.27
C PRO A 150 24.12 -46.27 38.33
N THR A 151 22.87 -46.53 37.97
CA THR A 151 21.90 -47.35 38.70
C THR A 151 22.45 -48.75 38.94
N ALA A 152 22.42 -49.22 40.19
CA ALA A 152 22.83 -50.57 40.56
C ALA A 152 21.94 -51.63 39.90
N THR A 153 22.56 -52.57 39.20
CA THR A 153 21.94 -53.74 38.58
C THR A 153 21.32 -54.64 39.64
N ALA A 154 19.99 -54.68 39.71
CA ALA A 154 19.27 -55.71 40.47
C ALA A 154 19.23 -57.01 39.67
N THR A 155 19.86 -58.04 40.22
CA THR A 155 19.88 -59.43 39.73
C THR A 155 18.47 -60.01 39.64
N GLN A 156 18.05 -60.41 38.44
CA GLN A 156 16.80 -61.15 38.25
C GLN A 156 16.94 -62.58 38.79
N THR A 157 16.01 -63.00 39.64
CA THR A 157 15.78 -64.39 40.08
C THR A 157 14.57 -64.93 39.31
N PRO A 158 14.57 -66.17 38.78
CA PRO A 158 13.52 -66.62 37.86
C PRO A 158 12.24 -67.13 38.55
N SER A 159 11.10 -66.89 37.87
CA SER A 159 9.88 -67.71 37.63
C SER A 159 9.25 -68.52 38.78
N PRO A 160 7.90 -68.49 38.96
CA PRO A 160 7.05 -69.40 38.16
C PRO A 160 5.68 -68.85 37.70
N GLU A 161 5.29 -69.32 36.50
CA GLU A 161 4.00 -69.90 36.04
C GLU A 161 2.67 -69.08 36.14
N PRO A 162 1.82 -69.06 35.08
CA PRO A 162 0.62 -68.24 35.02
C PRO A 162 -0.56 -68.87 35.75
N THR A 163 -1.40 -68.06 36.38
CA THR A 163 -2.69 -68.51 36.94
C THR A 163 -3.72 -67.39 36.83
N ASP A 164 -4.71 -67.68 35.99
CA ASP A 164 -6.13 -67.31 35.95
C ASP A 164 -6.61 -65.84 36.04
N GLU A 165 -7.49 -65.55 35.08
CA GLU A 165 -8.49 -64.46 34.99
C GLU A 165 -9.30 -64.29 36.30
N PRO A 166 -9.75 -63.06 36.65
CA PRO A 166 -11.09 -62.65 36.23
C PRO A 166 -11.29 -61.13 35.95
N THR A 167 -12.11 -60.83 34.93
CA THR A 167 -13.27 -59.90 34.87
C THR A 167 -13.36 -58.64 35.77
N ALA A 168 -13.89 -57.57 35.13
CA ALA A 168 -14.62 -56.37 35.64
C ALA A 168 -13.78 -55.08 35.79
N THR A 169 -14.22 -53.84 35.55
CA THR A 169 -15.54 -53.18 35.38
C THR A 169 -15.33 -51.82 34.70
N GLN A 170 -16.30 -51.35 33.91
CA GLN A 170 -16.34 -50.01 33.29
C GLN A 170 -16.30 -48.86 34.34
N THR A 171 -15.73 -47.70 34.01
CA THR A 171 -15.97 -46.47 34.77
C THR A 171 -16.00 -45.24 33.85
N LEU A 172 -16.89 -44.33 34.21
CA LEU A 172 -17.65 -43.40 33.38
C LEU A 172 -16.86 -42.19 32.84
N THR A 173 -17.32 -41.72 31.68
CA THR A 173 -16.98 -40.48 30.97
C THR A 173 -17.26 -39.24 31.81
N ALA A 174 -16.25 -38.39 32.01
CA ALA A 174 -16.45 -37.02 32.52
C ALA A 174 -16.74 -36.08 31.33
N THR A 175 -17.92 -35.48 31.33
CA THR A 175 -18.32 -34.39 30.44
C THR A 175 -17.63 -33.10 30.89
N PRO A 176 -16.84 -32.40 30.04
CA PRO A 176 -16.31 -31.10 30.40
C PRO A 176 -17.42 -30.04 30.38
N THR A 177 -17.66 -29.42 31.53
CA THR A 177 -18.54 -28.26 31.70
C THR A 177 -17.91 -27.02 31.05
N SER A 178 -18.63 -26.39 30.12
CA SER A 178 -18.23 -25.12 29.50
C SER A 178 -18.34 -23.97 30.52
N THR A 179 -17.21 -23.39 30.91
CA THR A 179 -17.16 -22.16 31.70
C THR A 179 -17.41 -20.95 30.80
N ALA A 180 -18.50 -20.22 31.03
CA ALA A 180 -18.78 -18.97 30.33
C ALA A 180 -17.78 -17.89 30.77
N THR A 181 -16.99 -17.38 29.81
CA THR A 181 -16.06 -16.26 30.01
C THR A 181 -16.82 -14.93 29.93
N ALA A 182 -16.55 -14.04 30.89
CA ALA A 182 -17.20 -12.73 30.99
C ALA A 182 -16.95 -11.85 29.75
N THR A 183 -18.03 -11.28 29.23
CA THR A 183 -18.03 -10.29 28.15
C THR A 183 -17.43 -8.97 28.65
N PRO A 184 -16.35 -8.44 28.04
CA PRO A 184 -15.88 -7.10 28.39
C PRO A 184 -16.90 -6.06 27.94
N THR A 185 -17.31 -5.21 28.89
CA THR A 185 -18.18 -4.06 28.64
C THR A 185 -17.38 -3.00 27.90
N ALA A 186 -17.83 -2.59 26.71
CA ALA A 186 -17.21 -1.51 25.95
C ALA A 186 -17.47 -0.17 26.64
N THR A 187 -16.42 0.46 27.16
CA THR A 187 -16.44 1.85 27.60
C THR A 187 -16.37 2.75 26.37
N SER A 188 -17.45 3.44 26.04
CA SER A 188 -17.47 4.44 24.98
C SER A 188 -16.70 5.69 25.41
N THR A 189 -15.48 5.86 24.90
CA THR A 189 -14.73 7.12 25.03
C THR A 189 -15.27 8.11 24.01
N ALA A 190 -15.77 9.26 24.47
CA ALA A 190 -16.27 10.33 23.61
C ALA A 190 -15.14 10.86 22.70
N THR A 191 -15.35 10.74 21.38
CA THR A 191 -14.46 11.27 20.35
C THR A 191 -14.62 12.79 20.27
N ALA A 192 -13.52 13.53 20.38
CA ALA A 192 -13.49 14.97 20.16
C ALA A 192 -13.92 15.31 18.73
N THR A 193 -14.87 16.24 18.61
CA THR A 193 -15.33 16.80 17.33
C THR A 193 -14.17 17.51 16.63
N PRO A 194 -13.86 17.21 15.35
CA PRO A 194 -12.82 17.94 14.64
C PRO A 194 -13.26 19.39 14.38
N THR A 195 -12.45 20.34 14.84
CA THR A 195 -12.58 21.76 14.52
C THR A 195 -12.33 21.96 13.02
N ALA A 196 -13.24 22.69 12.35
CA ALA A 196 -13.16 22.98 10.93
C ALA A 196 -11.83 23.67 10.55
N THR A 197 -11.09 23.07 9.62
CA THR A 197 -9.86 23.59 9.02
C THR A 197 -10.17 24.81 8.15
N ALA A 198 -9.39 25.87 8.32
CA ALA A 198 -9.51 27.12 7.57
C ALA A 198 -9.44 26.91 6.04
N THR A 199 -10.37 27.55 5.33
CA THR A 199 -10.43 27.61 3.88
C THR A 199 -9.20 28.34 3.32
N ALA A 200 -8.41 27.66 2.49
CA ALA A 200 -7.30 28.26 1.78
C ALA A 200 -7.80 29.37 0.85
N THR A 201 -7.23 30.56 0.99
CA THR A 201 -7.46 31.69 0.08
C THR A 201 -6.74 31.41 -1.24
N ALA A 202 -7.46 31.43 -2.36
CA ALA A 202 -6.88 31.22 -3.68
C ALA A 202 -5.88 32.34 -4.02
N THR A 203 -4.67 31.95 -4.40
CA THR A 203 -3.66 32.86 -4.94
C THR A 203 -4.13 33.40 -6.30
N PRO A 204 -4.10 34.71 -6.54
CA PRO A 204 -4.47 35.26 -7.85
C PRO A 204 -3.52 34.74 -8.95
N PRO A 205 -4.01 34.59 -10.19
CA PRO A 205 -3.18 34.17 -11.31
C PRO A 205 -2.04 35.17 -11.55
N PRO A 206 -0.90 34.71 -12.08
CA PRO A 206 0.20 35.59 -12.44
C PRO A 206 -0.24 36.62 -13.50
N PRO A 207 0.34 37.83 -13.49
CA PRO A 207 0.04 38.83 -14.51
C PRO A 207 0.40 38.32 -15.91
N PRO A 208 -0.31 38.77 -16.96
CA PRO A 208 0.01 38.40 -18.33
C PRO A 208 1.42 38.90 -18.70
N PRO A 209 2.11 38.21 -19.61
CA PRO A 209 3.41 38.66 -20.11
C PRO A 209 3.29 40.04 -20.79
N PRO A 210 4.35 40.87 -20.75
CA PRO A 210 4.35 42.15 -21.43
C PRO A 210 4.19 41.98 -22.94
N PRO A 211 3.55 42.96 -23.62
CA PRO A 211 3.44 42.94 -25.08
C PRO A 211 4.83 42.96 -25.73
N PRO A 212 4.98 42.38 -26.93
CA PRO A 212 6.23 42.45 -27.69
C PRO A 212 6.58 43.93 -27.99
N PRO A 213 7.89 44.26 -28.08
CA PRO A 213 8.33 45.62 -28.36
C PRO A 213 7.82 46.08 -29.73
N ASP A 214 7.20 47.25 -29.72
CA ASP A 214 6.65 47.93 -30.89
C ASP A 214 7.81 48.29 -31.85
N ASN A 215 7.91 47.57 -32.96
CA ASN A 215 8.93 47.79 -33.98
C ASN A 215 8.45 48.82 -35.02
N ASN A 216 8.00 49.98 -34.56
CA ASN A 216 7.67 51.10 -35.45
C ASN A 216 8.90 52.02 -35.60
N ASN A 217 9.87 51.57 -36.40
CA ASN A 217 10.98 52.40 -36.84
C ASN A 217 10.49 53.26 -38.01
N GLY A 218 10.39 54.57 -37.76
CA GLY A 218 9.66 55.53 -38.57
C GLY A 218 10.06 55.63 -40.03
N ASN A 219 9.04 55.80 -40.86
CA ASN A 219 9.16 56.41 -42.18
C ASN A 219 8.53 57.81 -42.09
N ASP A 220 9.38 58.80 -41.83
CA ASP A 220 9.08 60.22 -41.95
C ASP A 220 8.90 60.53 -43.44
N ASN A 221 7.68 60.87 -43.87
CA ASN A 221 7.49 61.53 -45.15
C ASN A 221 6.33 62.53 -45.07
N GLY A 222 6.70 63.78 -45.28
CA GLY A 222 5.89 64.95 -45.02
C GLY A 222 4.62 65.05 -45.86
N ASN A 223 3.59 65.51 -45.15
CA ASN A 223 2.50 66.36 -45.57
C ASN A 223 2.71 67.13 -46.89
N SER A 224 1.86 66.86 -47.88
CA SER A 224 1.32 67.87 -48.79
C SER A 224 -0.09 67.43 -49.21
N ASN A 225 -1.04 68.34 -48.99
CA ASN A 225 -2.43 68.27 -49.45
C ASN A 225 -2.48 68.26 -50.99
N ASP A 226 -3.60 67.74 -51.51
CA ASP A 226 -4.31 68.04 -52.76
C ASP A 226 -5.09 66.75 -53.10
N ASP A 227 -6.38 66.70 -52.77
CA ASP A 227 -7.52 67.03 -53.64
C ASP A 227 -7.89 65.85 -54.58
N ASP A 228 -9.20 65.63 -54.61
CA ASP A 228 -10.00 65.00 -55.67
C ASP A 228 -10.19 63.46 -55.73
N ASP A 229 -11.46 63.13 -55.51
CA ASP A 229 -12.34 62.33 -56.38
C ASP A 229 -12.44 60.79 -56.23
N ASP A 230 -13.73 60.41 -56.08
CA ASP A 230 -14.41 59.25 -56.66
C ASP A 230 -13.99 57.85 -56.16
N ASP A 231 -14.86 56.86 -55.95
CA ASP A 231 -16.30 56.69 -56.11
C ASP A 231 -16.62 55.29 -55.53
N ASP A 232 -17.91 55.01 -55.38
CA ASP A 232 -18.56 53.70 -55.43
C ASP A 232 -18.51 52.76 -54.20
N ASP A 233 -19.63 52.76 -53.47
CA ASP A 233 -20.64 51.68 -53.47
C ASP A 233 -20.13 50.24 -53.65
N ASP A 234 -20.46 49.34 -52.71
CA ASP A 234 -21.61 48.44 -52.93
C ASP A 234 -21.95 47.61 -51.69
N ASP A 235 -23.26 47.45 -51.51
CA ASP A 235 -23.95 46.62 -50.54
C ASP A 235 -23.72 45.12 -50.79
N GLY A 236 -23.88 44.28 -49.76
CA GLY A 236 -23.64 42.84 -49.91
C GLY A 236 -24.19 41.94 -48.82
N ASP A 237 -25.46 42.12 -48.47
CA ASP A 237 -26.32 41.17 -47.76
C ASP A 237 -26.18 39.72 -48.29
N SER A 238 -25.97 38.77 -47.39
CA SER A 238 -26.62 37.45 -47.37
C SER A 238 -26.12 36.68 -46.14
N GLY A 239 -26.94 36.11 -45.27
CA GLY A 239 -28.21 35.46 -45.56
C GLY A 239 -28.10 34.03 -45.05
N ASN A 240 -28.54 33.85 -43.80
CA ASN A 240 -29.33 32.74 -43.28
C ASN A 240 -29.41 31.44 -44.12
N ARG A 241 -29.11 30.31 -43.49
CA ARG A 241 -29.62 28.93 -43.73
C ARG A 241 -28.85 27.97 -42.82
N ASN A 242 -29.40 26.92 -42.25
CA ASN A 242 -30.78 26.49 -42.05
C ASN A 242 -30.67 25.27 -41.12
N ASP A 243 -31.76 24.99 -40.44
CA ASP A 243 -32.04 23.81 -39.64
C ASP A 243 -31.62 22.47 -40.26
N ASN A 244 -31.20 21.52 -39.41
CA ASN A 244 -31.53 20.12 -39.63
C ASN A 244 -31.74 19.38 -38.30
N LYS A 245 -33.00 19.37 -37.85
CA LYS A 245 -33.55 18.24 -37.09
C LYS A 245 -33.72 17.10 -38.07
N ASN A 246 -33.29 15.89 -37.72
CA ASN A 246 -34.04 14.73 -38.16
C ASN A 246 -34.02 13.60 -37.12
N ASP A 247 -35.24 13.17 -36.83
CA ASP A 247 -35.65 12.05 -36.00
C ASP A 247 -35.48 10.71 -36.75
N ASN A 248 -35.21 9.63 -36.02
CA ASN A 248 -35.76 8.27 -36.21
C ASN A 248 -35.13 7.33 -35.17
N ARG A 249 -35.85 6.77 -34.19
CA ARG A 249 -36.94 5.75 -34.22
C ARG A 249 -36.45 4.30 -34.40
N ASP A 250 -37.09 3.49 -33.56
CA ASP A 250 -37.52 2.10 -33.73
C ASP A 250 -36.56 0.93 -33.39
N ASP A 251 -37.02 0.23 -32.36
CA ASP A 251 -37.32 -1.20 -32.32
C ASP A 251 -36.19 -2.21 -32.44
N SER A 252 -35.99 -2.95 -31.33
CA SER A 252 -35.74 -4.38 -31.38
C SER A 252 -36.23 -5.01 -30.07
N ASP A 253 -37.52 -5.35 -30.06
CA ASP A 253 -38.01 -6.54 -29.34
C ASP A 253 -37.26 -7.76 -29.87
N ASN A 254 -36.69 -8.59 -28.99
CA ASN A 254 -36.44 -9.98 -29.31
C ASN A 254 -36.70 -10.86 -28.08
N ASN A 255 -37.94 -11.36 -28.02
CA ASN A 255 -38.34 -12.52 -27.23
C ASN A 255 -38.02 -13.81 -28.00
N ASN A 256 -38.03 -14.92 -27.24
CA ASN A 256 -38.14 -16.33 -27.64
C ASN A 256 -36.87 -17.01 -28.17
N ASP A 257 -36.60 -18.29 -27.87
CA ASP A 257 -37.26 -19.32 -27.06
C ASP A 257 -36.25 -20.49 -26.89
N ASP A 258 -36.61 -21.44 -26.02
CA ASP A 258 -36.06 -22.80 -25.77
C ASP A 258 -35.03 -22.97 -24.63
#